data_AF-A0A8C4NHF8-F1
#
_entry.id   AF-A0A8C4NHF8-F1
#
_cell.length_a   1.000
_cell.length_b   1.000
_cell.length_c   1.000
_cell.angle_alpha   90.00
_cell.angle_beta   90.00
_cell.angle_gamma   90.00
#
_symmetry.space_group_name_H-M   'P 1'
#
loop_
_entity.id
_entity.type
_entity.pdbx_description
1 polymer ?
#
loop_
_entity_poly.entity_id
_entity_poly.type
_entity_poly.pdbx_seq_one_letter_code
_entity_poly.pdbx_strand_id
1 'polypeptide(L)'
;MVTELEACKTEFEAYKVRVHSVLKQQKGRSVVQSESEATPEERERMEQQLEHLQKQLEQSKERLVAAQAEVEGLQEEVASLQSERGALQQQLQQSTHEGTERESDLRQRLCSAYNEASEQRLKLEEVECRLVESTSEVRSLQQHLYKAREDVGKSESEEESVVRNEQALRSKVVALESQLAQLQAEQAASTPGQLSADIRRHVRHNSQTPGQYALSHNPREDNEGVDTDVESVSSSSIAPPSLDILLNSSVDKTEDAAPWREDFSLSETMRRLAEAERRTDHVNQLLRETEASTVLLTEQNKVLKSELRRLERNEERLCAGENLEYLKNVLMRFFVLAPGSDRCALIPVLHKLLHLSSEERTRLTTVASGTDEGGLAGGTWVSYLSSWTGLH
;
A
#
# COMPACT_ATOMS: atom_id res chain seq x y z
N MET A 1 37.58 83.24 -119.42
CA MET A 1 36.16 83.54 -119.17
C MET A 1 35.21 82.51 -119.79
N VAL A 2 35.08 82.38 -121.12
CA VAL A 2 34.10 81.45 -121.73
C VAL A 2 34.38 79.99 -121.37
N THR A 3 35.64 79.57 -121.45
CA THR A 3 36.11 78.21 -121.11
C THR A 3 35.91 77.84 -119.64
N GLU A 4 36.09 78.79 -118.72
CA GLU A 4 35.88 78.59 -117.28
C GLU A 4 34.38 78.44 -116.95
N LEU A 5 33.51 79.16 -117.67
CA LEU A 5 32.05 79.02 -117.54
C LEU A 5 31.57 77.64 -118.01
N GLU A 6 32.17 77.09 -119.06
CA GLU A 6 31.87 75.75 -119.57
C GLU A 6 32.39 74.66 -118.62
N ALA A 7 33.62 74.79 -118.11
CA ALA A 7 34.17 73.90 -117.09
C ALA A 7 33.33 73.90 -115.80
N CYS A 8 32.97 75.07 -115.28
CA CYS A 8 32.14 75.18 -114.08
C CYS A 8 30.73 74.55 -114.28
N LYS A 9 30.15 74.64 -115.49
CA LYS A 9 28.90 73.94 -115.83
C LYS A 9 29.07 72.42 -115.86
N THR A 10 30.16 71.88 -116.43
CA THR A 10 30.38 70.43 -116.45
C THR A 10 30.67 69.88 -115.05
N GLU A 11 31.39 70.62 -114.22
CA GLU A 11 31.59 70.29 -112.80
C GLU A 11 30.28 70.33 -112.00
N PHE A 12 29.40 71.30 -112.27
CA PHE A 12 28.09 71.40 -111.61
C PHE A 12 27.14 70.26 -112.02
N GLU A 13 27.09 69.87 -113.30
CA GLU A 13 26.32 68.71 -113.73
C GLU A 13 26.92 67.39 -113.19
N ALA A 14 28.25 67.26 -113.15
CA ALA A 14 28.91 66.12 -112.50
C ALA A 14 28.61 66.07 -110.98
N TYR A 15 28.53 67.24 -110.32
CA TYR A 15 28.14 67.35 -108.91
C TYR A 15 26.67 66.97 -108.71
N LYS A 16 25.74 67.43 -109.56
CA LYS A 16 24.34 66.98 -109.55
C LYS A 16 24.23 65.46 -109.69
N VAL A 17 24.92 64.86 -110.65
CA VAL A 17 24.92 63.40 -110.83
C VAL A 17 25.47 62.69 -109.60
N ARG A 18 26.55 63.22 -109.00
CA ARG A 18 27.15 62.67 -107.77
C ARG A 18 26.21 62.77 -106.56
N VAL A 19 25.61 63.94 -106.33
CA VAL A 19 24.63 64.17 -105.26
C VAL A 19 23.39 63.32 -105.48
N HIS A 20 22.85 63.25 -106.70
CA HIS A 20 21.69 62.43 -107.00
C HIS A 20 21.99 60.93 -106.85
N SER A 21 23.21 60.49 -107.19
CA SER A 21 23.69 59.13 -106.93
C SER A 21 23.79 58.83 -105.43
N VAL A 22 24.46 59.71 -104.65
CA VAL A 22 24.56 59.59 -103.19
C VAL A 22 23.19 59.62 -102.52
N LEU A 23 22.27 60.48 -102.95
CA LEU A 23 20.91 60.57 -102.43
C LEU A 23 20.08 59.32 -102.79
N LYS A 24 20.26 58.77 -104.00
CA LYS A 24 19.64 57.49 -104.42
C LYS A 24 20.23 56.31 -103.64
N GLN A 25 21.52 56.34 -103.31
CA GLN A 25 22.20 55.33 -102.52
C GLN A 25 21.83 55.41 -101.03
N GLN A 26 21.69 56.62 -100.46
CA GLN A 26 21.15 56.83 -99.12
C GLN A 26 19.68 56.42 -99.04
N LYS A 27 18.84 56.80 -100.02
CA LYS A 27 17.42 56.42 -100.05
C LYS A 27 17.24 54.92 -100.23
N GLY A 28 18.07 54.27 -101.05
CA GLY A 28 18.10 52.80 -101.14
C GLY A 28 18.58 52.13 -99.84
N ARG A 29 19.58 52.70 -99.16
CA ARG A 29 20.13 52.14 -97.92
C ARG A 29 19.21 52.35 -96.70
N SER A 30 18.51 53.48 -96.61
CA SER A 30 17.57 53.74 -95.52
C SER A 30 16.29 52.90 -95.67
N VAL A 31 15.76 52.76 -96.89
CA VAL A 31 14.63 51.87 -97.16
C VAL A 31 14.95 50.42 -96.79
N VAL A 32 16.11 49.88 -97.19
CA VAL A 32 16.50 48.49 -96.86
C VAL A 32 16.76 48.27 -95.35
N GLN A 33 17.01 49.31 -94.56
CA GLN A 33 17.16 49.20 -93.10
C GLN A 33 15.86 49.42 -92.31
N SER A 34 14.81 49.99 -92.92
CA SER A 34 13.47 50.11 -92.30
C SER A 34 12.47 49.08 -92.83
N GLU A 35 12.62 48.65 -94.08
CA GLU A 35 11.90 47.54 -94.72
C GLU A 35 12.80 46.30 -94.79
N SER A 36 13.52 46.00 -93.69
CA SER A 36 13.86 44.61 -93.43
C SER A 36 12.55 43.92 -93.05
N GLU A 37 11.76 43.55 -94.06
CA GLU A 37 10.80 42.47 -93.92
C GLU A 37 11.60 41.29 -93.37
N ALA A 38 11.47 41.02 -92.07
CA ALA A 38 12.05 39.83 -91.46
C ALA A 38 11.69 38.66 -92.37
N THR A 39 12.71 37.94 -92.82
CA THR A 39 12.55 36.87 -93.80
C THR A 39 11.49 35.90 -93.28
N PRO A 40 10.72 35.21 -94.15
CA PRO A 40 9.65 34.33 -93.67
C PRO A 40 10.15 33.32 -92.62
N GLU A 41 11.38 32.83 -92.76
CA GLU A 41 12.06 31.99 -91.78
C GLU A 41 12.36 32.70 -90.43
N GLU A 42 12.72 33.99 -90.43
CA GLU A 42 12.93 34.76 -89.19
C GLU A 42 11.60 35.05 -88.49
N ARG A 43 10.52 35.33 -89.24
CA ARG A 43 9.18 35.47 -88.64
C ARG A 43 8.73 34.16 -88.01
N GLU A 44 8.87 33.04 -88.72
CA GLU A 44 8.52 31.71 -88.20
C GLU A 44 9.34 31.34 -86.95
N ARG A 45 10.65 31.64 -86.93
CA ARG A 45 11.50 31.45 -85.73
C ARG A 45 11.03 32.30 -84.54
N MET A 46 10.62 33.55 -84.79
CA MET A 46 10.10 34.43 -83.74
C MET A 46 8.72 33.96 -83.23
N GLU A 47 7.86 33.45 -84.11
CA GLU A 47 6.57 32.84 -83.74
C GLU A 47 6.77 31.57 -82.91
N GLN A 48 7.68 30.67 -83.30
CA GLN A 48 8.05 29.48 -82.52
C GLN A 48 8.63 29.86 -81.14
N GLN A 49 9.42 30.94 -81.04
CA GLN A 49 9.91 31.45 -79.76
C GLN A 49 8.78 32.03 -78.90
N LEU A 50 7.83 32.76 -79.49
CA LEU A 50 6.67 33.28 -78.78
C LEU A 50 5.76 32.16 -78.26
N GLU A 51 5.48 31.13 -79.07
CA GLU A 51 4.72 29.96 -78.63
C GLU A 51 5.45 29.20 -77.51
N HIS A 52 6.77 29.04 -77.62
CA HIS A 52 7.58 28.42 -76.58
C HIS A 52 7.53 29.21 -75.26
N LEU A 53 7.67 30.54 -75.32
CA LEU A 53 7.58 31.42 -74.15
C LEU A 53 6.17 31.46 -73.56
N GLN A 54 5.12 31.43 -74.38
CA GLN A 54 3.73 31.29 -73.92
C GLN A 54 3.52 29.97 -73.18
N LYS A 55 4.04 28.86 -73.73
CA LYS A 55 3.95 27.54 -73.09
C LYS A 55 4.74 27.49 -71.77
N GLN A 56 5.93 28.08 -71.72
CA GLN A 56 6.70 28.20 -70.47
C GLN A 56 5.96 29.06 -69.44
N LEU A 57 5.36 30.18 -69.87
CA LEU A 57 4.57 31.06 -69.01
C LEU A 57 3.37 30.31 -68.42
N GLU A 58 2.61 29.57 -69.24
CA GLU A 58 1.46 28.79 -68.75
C GLU A 58 1.89 27.69 -67.78
N GLN A 59 2.94 26.92 -68.10
CA GLN A 59 3.51 25.93 -67.18
C GLN A 59 3.99 26.56 -65.86
N SER A 60 4.51 27.79 -65.88
CA SER A 60 4.89 28.50 -64.66
C SER A 60 3.69 28.94 -63.82
N LYS A 61 2.57 29.34 -64.45
CA LYS A 61 1.32 29.65 -63.76
C LYS A 61 0.70 28.41 -63.15
N GLU A 62 0.63 27.31 -63.90
CA GLU A 62 0.12 26.01 -63.40
C GLU A 62 0.89 25.55 -62.16
N ARG A 63 2.23 25.66 -62.19
CA ARG A 63 3.09 25.38 -61.02
C ARG A 63 2.86 26.34 -59.86
N LEU A 64 2.63 27.64 -60.13
CA LEU A 64 2.32 28.62 -59.10
C LEU A 64 1.00 28.27 -58.40
N VAL A 65 -0.05 27.96 -59.16
CA VAL A 65 -1.37 27.58 -58.62
C VAL A 65 -1.30 26.27 -57.83
N ALA A 66 -0.56 25.27 -58.33
CA ALA A 66 -0.34 24.02 -57.60
C ALA A 66 0.39 24.27 -56.27
N ALA A 67 1.45 25.08 -56.26
CA ALA A 67 2.18 25.43 -55.05
C ALA A 67 1.34 26.29 -54.08
N GLN A 68 0.43 27.14 -54.59
CA GLN A 68 -0.52 27.89 -53.76
C GLN A 68 -1.50 26.96 -53.05
N ALA A 69 -2.10 26.00 -53.77
CA ALA A 69 -2.99 25.01 -53.18
C ALA A 69 -2.28 24.10 -52.16
N GLU A 70 -1.02 23.73 -52.40
CA GLU A 70 -0.19 23.00 -51.44
C GLU A 70 0.08 23.81 -50.17
N VAL A 71 0.40 25.11 -50.30
CA VAL A 71 0.60 26.02 -49.17
C VAL A 71 -0.71 26.22 -48.38
N GLU A 72 -1.85 26.34 -49.04
CA GLU A 72 -3.17 26.44 -48.39
C GLU A 72 -3.51 25.16 -47.60
N GLY A 73 -3.32 23.97 -48.20
CA GLY A 73 -3.52 22.69 -47.51
C GLY A 73 -2.61 22.50 -46.29
N LEU A 74 -1.34 22.88 -46.41
CA LEU A 74 -0.40 22.86 -45.29
C LEU A 74 -0.77 23.88 -44.18
N GLN A 75 -1.37 25.02 -44.53
CA GLN A 75 -1.88 25.97 -43.53
C GLN A 75 -3.08 25.41 -42.76
N GLU A 76 -4.00 24.71 -43.43
CA GLU A 76 -5.12 24.02 -42.78
C GLU A 76 -4.64 22.89 -41.85
N GLU A 77 -3.69 22.06 -42.30
CA GLU A 77 -3.10 21.01 -41.47
C GLU A 77 -2.41 21.60 -40.23
N VAL A 78 -1.61 22.66 -40.39
CA VAL A 78 -0.96 23.37 -39.28
C VAL A 78 -1.99 23.96 -38.31
N ALA A 79 -3.11 24.50 -38.79
CA ALA A 79 -4.19 25.00 -37.94
C ALA A 79 -4.87 23.87 -37.15
N SER A 80 -5.14 22.74 -37.79
CA SER A 80 -5.71 21.54 -37.14
C SER A 80 -4.78 21.00 -36.05
N LEU A 81 -3.49 20.80 -36.37
CA LEU A 81 -2.48 20.34 -35.40
C LEU A 81 -2.27 21.32 -34.24
N GLN A 82 -2.39 22.64 -34.48
CA GLN A 82 -2.36 23.64 -33.40
C GLN A 82 -3.57 23.53 -32.46
N SER A 83 -4.76 23.26 -33.00
CA SER A 83 -5.98 23.03 -32.21
C SER A 83 -5.88 21.75 -31.38
N GLU A 84 -5.44 20.63 -31.99
CA GLU A 84 -5.23 19.36 -31.30
C GLU A 84 -4.19 19.49 -30.17
N ARG A 85 -3.04 20.13 -30.46
CA ARG A 85 -2.04 20.43 -29.44
C ARG A 85 -2.61 21.26 -28.29
N GLY A 86 -3.47 22.24 -28.58
CA GLY A 86 -4.16 23.04 -27.56
C GLY A 86 -5.06 22.18 -26.66
N ALA A 87 -5.87 21.30 -27.24
CA ALA A 87 -6.72 20.39 -26.49
C ALA A 87 -5.92 19.40 -25.63
N LEU A 88 -4.87 18.79 -26.18
CA LEU A 88 -3.97 17.89 -25.45
C LEU A 88 -3.23 18.61 -24.31
N GLN A 89 -2.81 19.86 -24.52
CA GLN A 89 -2.17 20.68 -23.49
C GLN A 89 -3.15 21.03 -22.36
N GLN A 90 -4.41 21.35 -22.67
CA GLN A 90 -5.45 21.57 -21.67
C GLN A 90 -5.76 20.29 -20.88
N GLN A 91 -5.89 19.14 -21.55
CA GLN A 91 -6.11 17.85 -20.90
C GLN A 91 -4.94 17.46 -19.97
N LEU A 92 -3.70 17.72 -20.39
CA LEU A 92 -2.52 17.52 -19.55
C LEU A 92 -2.56 18.43 -18.32
N GLN A 93 -2.84 19.72 -18.50
CA GLN A 93 -2.96 20.68 -17.38
C GLN A 93 -4.05 20.27 -16.39
N GLN A 94 -5.22 19.84 -16.87
CA GLN A 94 -6.30 19.34 -16.01
C GLN A 94 -5.85 18.09 -15.25
N SER A 95 -5.27 17.09 -15.93
CA SER A 95 -4.78 15.87 -15.31
C SER A 95 -3.71 16.15 -14.23
N THR A 96 -2.80 17.10 -14.48
CA THR A 96 -1.82 17.51 -13.46
C THR A 96 -2.48 18.23 -12.28
N HIS A 97 -3.46 19.09 -12.52
CA HIS A 97 -4.16 19.81 -11.46
C HIS A 97 -4.93 18.84 -10.55
N GLU A 98 -5.77 17.98 -11.13
CA GLU A 98 -6.48 16.95 -10.36
C GLU A 98 -5.52 15.98 -9.66
N GLY A 99 -4.36 15.71 -10.24
CA GLY A 99 -3.28 14.95 -9.61
C GLY A 99 -2.74 15.63 -8.35
N THR A 100 -2.44 16.93 -8.44
CA THR A 100 -1.96 17.72 -7.28
C THR A 100 -3.01 17.88 -6.18
N GLU A 101 -4.30 18.00 -6.53
CA GLU A 101 -5.39 18.05 -5.55
C GLU A 101 -5.54 16.71 -4.82
N ARG A 102 -5.57 15.58 -5.55
CA ARG A 102 -5.62 14.24 -4.96
C ARG A 102 -4.40 13.96 -4.06
N GLU A 103 -3.22 14.45 -4.44
CA GLU A 103 -2.02 14.35 -3.59
C GLU A 103 -2.16 15.18 -2.31
N SER A 104 -2.68 16.41 -2.40
CA SER A 104 -2.95 17.28 -1.25
C SER A 104 -3.93 16.63 -0.27
N ASP A 105 -5.04 16.09 -0.77
CA ASP A 105 -6.04 15.37 0.01
C ASP A 105 -5.45 14.14 0.73
N LEU A 106 -4.65 13.34 0.03
CA LEU A 106 -3.97 12.17 0.62
C LEU A 106 -2.96 12.58 1.69
N ARG A 107 -2.19 13.65 1.46
CA ARG A 107 -1.27 14.22 2.46
C ARG A 107 -2.04 14.70 3.70
N GLN A 108 -3.17 15.39 3.53
CA GLN A 108 -4.01 15.85 4.65
C GLN A 108 -4.58 14.68 5.46
N ARG A 109 -5.08 13.62 4.79
CA ARG A 109 -5.59 12.40 5.45
C ARG A 109 -4.49 11.63 6.19
N LEU A 110 -3.28 11.58 5.64
CA LEU A 110 -2.12 11.00 6.33
C LEU A 110 -1.73 11.82 7.57
N CYS A 111 -1.76 13.15 7.49
CA CYS A 111 -1.53 14.01 8.65
C CYS A 111 -2.60 13.86 9.74
N SER A 112 -3.89 13.76 9.39
CA SER A 112 -4.95 13.54 10.38
C SER A 112 -4.81 12.16 11.04
N ALA A 113 -4.65 11.09 10.25
CA ALA A 113 -4.45 9.73 10.76
C ALA A 113 -3.19 9.60 11.64
N TYR A 114 -2.09 10.28 11.29
CA TYR A 114 -0.88 10.33 12.12
C TYR A 114 -1.12 11.03 13.46
N ASN A 115 -1.83 12.16 13.46
CA ASN A 115 -2.16 12.88 14.68
C ASN A 115 -3.11 12.06 15.57
N GLU A 116 -4.14 11.46 15.00
CA GLU A 116 -5.08 10.56 15.69
C GLU A 116 -4.36 9.35 16.31
N ALA A 117 -3.46 8.70 15.57
CA ALA A 117 -2.66 7.59 16.08
C ALA A 117 -1.69 8.03 17.20
N SER A 118 -1.10 9.23 17.10
CA SER A 118 -0.26 9.79 18.16
C SER A 118 -1.06 10.14 19.42
N GLU A 119 -2.29 10.65 19.27
CA GLU A 119 -3.21 10.91 20.38
C GLU A 119 -3.65 9.61 21.07
N GLN A 120 -3.98 8.57 20.28
CA GLN A 120 -4.29 7.24 20.80
C GLN A 120 -3.11 6.62 21.56
N ARG A 121 -1.88 6.78 21.06
CA ARG A 121 -0.68 6.31 21.77
C ARG A 121 -0.51 6.97 23.14
N LEU A 122 -0.71 8.28 23.23
CA LEU A 122 -0.64 9.01 24.50
C LEU A 122 -1.74 8.55 25.49
N LYS A 123 -2.96 8.29 25.00
CA LYS A 123 -4.04 7.73 25.82
C LYS A 123 -3.75 6.32 26.33
N LEU A 124 -3.10 5.48 25.51
CA LEU A 124 -2.66 4.15 25.94
C LEU A 124 -1.57 4.25 27.02
N GLU A 125 -0.56 5.10 26.83
CA GLU A 125 0.50 5.36 27.81
C GLU A 125 -0.08 5.86 29.16
N GLU A 126 -1.09 6.74 29.15
CA GLU A 126 -1.81 7.18 30.34
C GLU A 126 -2.59 6.04 31.05
N VAL A 127 -3.20 5.13 30.28
CA VAL A 127 -3.87 3.94 30.84
C VAL A 127 -2.85 2.95 31.42
N GLU A 128 -1.72 2.74 30.76
CA GLU A 128 -0.62 1.90 31.25
C GLU A 128 -0.05 2.44 32.56
N CYS A 129 0.20 3.75 32.67
CA CYS A 129 0.62 4.38 33.93
C CYS A 129 -0.38 4.13 35.06
N ARG A 130 -1.68 4.37 34.85
CA ARG A 130 -2.72 4.10 35.85
C ARG A 130 -2.80 2.62 36.25
N LEU A 131 -2.59 1.71 35.31
CA LEU A 131 -2.54 0.28 35.60
C LEU A 131 -1.32 -0.10 36.44
N VAL A 132 -0.15 0.49 36.15
CA VAL A 132 1.06 0.30 36.98
C VAL A 132 0.86 0.84 38.39
N GLU A 133 0.24 2.01 38.55
CA GLU A 133 -0.14 2.58 39.85
C GLU A 133 -1.07 1.64 40.61
N SER A 134 -2.22 1.27 40.02
CA SER A 134 -3.20 0.37 40.66
C SER A 134 -2.63 -1.01 41.01
N THR A 135 -1.80 -1.61 40.15
CA THR A 135 -1.13 -2.87 40.48
C THR A 135 -0.12 -2.72 41.63
N SER A 136 0.46 -1.52 41.84
CA SER A 136 1.35 -1.24 42.97
C SER A 136 0.57 -1.09 44.28
N GLU A 137 -0.60 -0.47 44.24
CA GLU A 137 -1.54 -0.39 45.37
C GLU A 137 -2.03 -1.78 45.76
N VAL A 138 -2.46 -2.61 44.80
CA VAL A 138 -2.88 -4.00 45.05
C VAL A 138 -1.75 -4.81 45.68
N ARG A 139 -0.51 -4.68 45.20
CA ARG A 139 0.67 -5.34 45.81
C ARG A 139 0.93 -4.85 47.24
N SER A 140 0.77 -3.56 47.50
CA SER A 140 0.88 -3.00 48.86
C SER A 140 -0.19 -3.58 49.79
N LEU A 141 -1.46 -3.57 49.37
CA LEU A 141 -2.58 -4.14 50.13
C LEU A 141 -2.40 -5.64 50.39
N GLN A 142 -1.93 -6.41 49.40
CA GLN A 142 -1.57 -7.83 49.58
C GLN A 142 -0.48 -8.01 50.64
N GLN A 143 0.55 -7.16 50.65
CA GLN A 143 1.60 -7.21 51.69
C GLN A 143 1.07 -6.84 53.08
N HIS A 144 0.14 -5.88 53.17
CA HIS A 144 -0.52 -5.52 54.43
C HIS A 144 -1.43 -6.66 54.95
N LEU A 145 -2.21 -7.30 54.08
CA LEU A 145 -3.03 -8.46 54.43
C LEU A 145 -2.19 -9.67 54.88
N TYR A 146 -1.05 -9.91 54.23
CA TYR A 146 -0.11 -10.96 54.65
C TYR A 146 0.41 -10.72 56.07
N LYS A 147 0.86 -9.48 56.37
CA LYS A 147 1.33 -9.12 57.72
C LYS A 147 0.23 -9.23 58.77
N ALA A 148 -0.96 -8.72 58.49
CA ALA A 148 -2.11 -8.81 59.40
C ALA A 148 -2.46 -10.28 59.72
N ARG A 149 -2.40 -11.17 58.72
CA ARG A 149 -2.61 -12.61 58.92
C ARG A 149 -1.49 -13.25 59.77
N GLU A 150 -0.24 -12.84 59.58
CA GLU A 150 0.89 -13.30 60.39
C GLU A 150 0.73 -12.87 61.87
N ASP A 151 0.27 -11.64 62.10
CA ASP A 151 0.05 -11.09 63.45
C ASP A 151 -1.16 -11.72 64.15
N VAL A 152 -2.24 -12.03 63.42
CA VAL A 152 -3.35 -12.86 63.94
C VAL A 152 -2.84 -14.25 64.35
N GLY A 153 -2.06 -14.93 63.51
CA GLY A 153 -1.50 -16.25 63.84
C GLY A 153 -0.55 -16.25 65.04
N LYS A 154 0.18 -15.15 65.28
CA LYS A 154 0.95 -14.95 66.52
C LYS A 154 0.02 -14.84 67.73
N SER A 155 -1.02 -14.01 67.63
CA SER A 155 -2.01 -13.83 68.70
C SER A 155 -2.75 -15.13 69.04
N GLU A 156 -3.10 -15.94 68.05
CA GLU A 156 -3.72 -17.27 68.24
C GLU A 156 -2.76 -18.22 69.00
N SER A 157 -1.48 -18.25 68.63
CA SER A 157 -0.46 -19.08 69.31
C SER A 157 -0.18 -18.61 70.74
N GLU A 158 -0.19 -17.29 70.98
CA GLU A 158 -0.13 -16.72 72.32
C GLU A 158 -1.36 -17.11 73.16
N GLU A 159 -2.57 -16.99 72.60
CA GLU A 159 -3.82 -17.41 73.25
C GLU A 159 -3.80 -18.90 73.60
N GLU A 160 -3.42 -19.79 72.68
CA GLU A 160 -3.24 -21.21 72.98
C GLU A 160 -2.25 -21.45 74.13
N SER A 161 -1.15 -20.68 74.19
CA SER A 161 -0.16 -20.79 75.26
C SER A 161 -0.72 -20.36 76.61
N VAL A 162 -1.54 -19.30 76.63
CA VAL A 162 -2.26 -18.84 77.83
C VAL A 162 -3.29 -19.87 78.26
N VAL A 163 -4.09 -20.43 77.35
CA VAL A 163 -5.06 -21.49 77.63
C VAL A 163 -4.37 -22.74 78.19
N ARG A 164 -3.25 -23.17 77.61
CA ARG A 164 -2.43 -24.29 78.14
C ARG A 164 -1.90 -24.00 79.55
N ASN A 165 -1.40 -22.79 79.79
CA ASN A 165 -0.95 -22.36 81.11
C ASN A 165 -2.10 -22.30 82.13
N GLU A 166 -3.28 -21.82 81.73
CA GLU A 166 -4.46 -21.76 82.58
C GLU A 166 -4.96 -23.17 82.95
N GLN A 167 -5.01 -24.11 81.99
CA GLN A 167 -5.32 -25.52 82.25
C GLN A 167 -4.33 -26.15 83.23
N ALA A 168 -3.03 -25.85 83.10
CA ALA A 168 -1.98 -26.31 84.02
C ALA A 168 -2.05 -25.67 85.42
N LEU A 169 -2.61 -24.46 85.54
CA LEU A 169 -2.92 -23.84 86.83
C LEU A 169 -4.18 -24.44 87.45
N ARG A 170 -5.26 -24.63 86.66
CA ARG A 170 -6.49 -25.29 87.11
C ARG A 170 -6.23 -26.70 87.64
N SER A 171 -5.39 -27.49 86.97
CA SER A 171 -5.03 -28.84 87.46
C SER A 171 -4.22 -28.81 88.77
N LYS A 172 -3.34 -27.83 88.97
CA LYS A 172 -2.64 -27.59 90.25
C LYS A 172 -3.60 -27.17 91.36
N VAL A 173 -4.59 -26.31 91.06
CA VAL A 173 -5.64 -25.92 92.01
C VAL A 173 -6.43 -27.14 92.47
N VAL A 174 -6.93 -27.96 91.53
CA VAL A 174 -7.64 -29.22 91.86
C VAL A 174 -6.77 -30.17 92.68
N ALA A 175 -5.47 -30.28 92.37
CA ALA A 175 -4.55 -31.09 93.16
C ALA A 175 -4.39 -30.57 94.60
N LEU A 176 -4.23 -29.26 94.79
CA LEU A 176 -4.13 -28.63 96.12
C LEU A 176 -5.46 -28.71 96.90
N GLU A 177 -6.60 -28.53 96.24
CA GLU A 177 -7.93 -28.74 96.83
C GLU A 177 -8.09 -30.19 97.32
N SER A 178 -7.63 -31.18 96.53
CA SER A 178 -7.67 -32.59 96.95
C SER A 178 -6.76 -32.88 98.16
N GLN A 179 -5.59 -32.25 98.24
CA GLN A 179 -4.69 -32.35 99.40
C GLN A 179 -5.28 -31.69 100.65
N LEU A 180 -5.90 -30.52 100.51
CA LEU A 180 -6.61 -29.84 101.61
C LEU A 180 -7.78 -30.69 102.11
N ALA A 181 -8.56 -31.30 101.21
CA ALA A 181 -9.66 -32.20 101.57
C ALA A 181 -9.17 -33.46 102.30
N GLN A 182 -8.02 -34.04 101.89
CA GLN A 182 -7.39 -35.15 102.60
C GLN A 182 -6.96 -34.75 104.01
N LEU A 183 -6.27 -33.63 104.18
CA LEU A 183 -5.85 -33.12 105.50
C LEU A 183 -7.04 -32.79 106.41
N GLN A 184 -8.13 -32.26 105.85
CA GLN A 184 -9.38 -32.05 106.59
C GLN A 184 -10.03 -33.37 107.03
N ALA A 185 -10.01 -34.40 106.18
CA ALA A 185 -10.52 -35.73 106.52
C ALA A 185 -9.66 -36.41 107.61
N GLU A 186 -8.33 -36.26 107.57
CA GLU A 186 -7.42 -36.76 108.61
C GLU A 186 -7.60 -36.03 109.96
N GLN A 187 -7.83 -34.72 109.94
CA GLN A 187 -8.21 -33.97 111.14
C GLN A 187 -9.58 -34.42 111.70
N ALA A 188 -10.57 -34.65 110.83
CA ALA A 188 -11.89 -35.16 111.23
C ALA A 188 -11.82 -36.59 111.78
N ALA A 189 -10.91 -37.43 111.29
CA ALA A 189 -10.70 -38.79 111.79
C ALA A 189 -10.00 -38.84 113.17
N SER A 190 -9.36 -37.75 113.59
CA SER A 190 -8.51 -37.69 114.81
C SER A 190 -9.21 -37.11 116.05
N THR A 191 -10.53 -36.85 116.01
CA THR A 191 -11.29 -36.27 117.14
C THR A 191 -12.60 -37.02 117.44
N PRO A 192 -12.79 -37.56 118.66
CA PRO A 192 -14.06 -38.15 119.07
C PRO A 192 -14.97 -37.14 119.80
N GLY A 193 -16.13 -36.84 119.21
CA GLY A 193 -17.18 -36.00 119.80
C GLY A 193 -17.00 -34.50 119.55
N GLN A 194 -18.05 -33.67 119.55
CA GLN A 194 -19.48 -33.94 119.77
C GLN A 194 -20.33 -32.95 118.97
N LEU A 195 -21.59 -33.35 118.74
CA LEU A 195 -22.78 -32.54 118.43
C LEU A 195 -22.64 -31.02 118.63
N SER A 196 -23.10 -30.22 117.66
CA SER A 196 -24.34 -29.41 117.83
C SER A 196 -24.61 -28.44 116.67
N ALA A 197 -25.87 -28.52 116.20
CA ALA A 197 -26.80 -27.41 116.03
C ALA A 197 -26.49 -26.27 115.05
N ASP A 198 -27.37 -26.22 114.04
CA ASP A 198 -28.22 -25.06 113.71
C ASP A 198 -27.58 -23.67 113.53
N ILE A 199 -27.88 -23.04 112.38
CA ILE A 199 -28.83 -21.90 112.35
C ILE A 199 -29.17 -21.45 110.92
N ARG A 200 -30.47 -21.56 110.60
CA ARG A 200 -31.30 -20.71 109.71
C ARG A 200 -30.90 -20.58 108.21
N ARG A 201 -31.79 -20.89 107.26
CA ARG A 201 -32.99 -20.11 106.83
C ARG A 201 -32.64 -18.73 106.26
N HIS A 202 -33.17 -18.24 105.13
CA HIS A 202 -34.14 -18.79 104.15
C HIS A 202 -34.29 -17.78 102.99
N VAL A 203 -35.12 -18.10 101.97
CA VAL A 203 -35.79 -17.14 101.05
C VAL A 203 -34.87 -16.38 100.06
N ARG A 204 -34.90 -16.56 98.73
CA ARG A 204 -35.98 -16.66 97.70
C ARG A 204 -36.50 -15.27 97.26
N HIS A 205 -36.85 -15.16 95.96
CA HIS A 205 -37.66 -14.09 95.33
C HIS A 205 -36.97 -12.72 95.08
N ASN A 206 -37.27 -11.96 94.00
CA ASN A 206 -38.05 -12.28 92.78
C ASN A 206 -37.80 -11.28 91.62
N SER A 207 -38.11 -11.73 90.39
CA SER A 207 -38.80 -11.01 89.30
C SER A 207 -38.38 -9.61 88.78
N GLN A 208 -38.18 -9.55 87.45
CA GLN A 208 -38.71 -8.60 86.42
C GLN A 208 -37.59 -8.36 85.38
N THR A 209 -37.57 -8.80 84.10
CA THR A 209 -38.57 -8.91 82.98
C THR A 209 -39.28 -7.59 82.63
N PRO A 210 -39.62 -7.28 81.35
CA PRO A 210 -39.54 -8.09 80.10
C PRO A 210 -38.98 -7.37 78.82
N GLY A 211 -38.94 -8.10 77.69
CA GLY A 211 -38.78 -7.59 76.31
C GLY A 211 -37.34 -7.57 75.78
N GLN A 212 -36.98 -7.96 74.55
CA GLN A 212 -37.71 -8.31 73.29
C GLN A 212 -36.69 -9.07 72.37
N TYR A 213 -36.98 -9.93 71.37
CA TYR A 213 -38.21 -10.39 70.69
C TYR A 213 -38.13 -11.92 70.32
N ALA A 214 -39.20 -12.45 69.68
CA ALA A 214 -39.30 -13.44 68.58
C ALA A 214 -38.26 -14.58 68.38
N LEU A 215 -38.63 -15.87 68.40
CA LEU A 215 -39.36 -16.67 67.35
C LEU A 215 -38.60 -16.80 66.01
N SER A 216 -38.62 -17.91 65.25
CA SER A 216 -38.98 -19.34 65.47
C SER A 216 -38.60 -20.13 64.19
N HIS A 217 -38.87 -21.44 64.16
CA HIS A 217 -39.04 -22.29 62.96
C HIS A 217 -37.82 -22.89 62.23
N ASN A 218 -38.04 -24.11 61.75
CA ASN A 218 -37.22 -24.99 60.89
C ASN A 218 -37.87 -24.98 59.47
N PRO A 219 -37.55 -25.91 58.55
CA PRO A 219 -36.34 -26.10 57.74
C PRO A 219 -36.49 -25.62 56.26
N ARG A 220 -35.39 -25.76 55.49
CA ARG A 220 -35.33 -26.20 54.06
C ARG A 220 -35.40 -25.18 52.88
N GLU A 221 -34.45 -25.39 51.97
CA GLU A 221 -34.41 -25.20 50.49
C GLU A 221 -34.23 -23.81 49.81
N ASP A 222 -33.46 -23.88 48.70
CA ASP A 222 -33.26 -22.97 47.55
C ASP A 222 -32.64 -21.56 47.78
N ASN A 223 -31.80 -20.99 46.90
CA ASN A 223 -31.02 -21.42 45.72
C ASN A 223 -29.96 -20.30 45.42
N GLU A 224 -29.11 -20.48 44.40
CA GLU A 224 -28.13 -19.51 43.84
C GLU A 224 -26.86 -19.28 44.69
N GLY A 225 -25.64 -19.24 44.15
CA GLY A 225 -25.24 -19.42 42.75
C GLY A 225 -23.99 -18.59 42.43
N VAL A 226 -22.81 -19.21 42.42
CA VAL A 226 -21.65 -18.67 41.67
C VAL A 226 -20.69 -19.82 41.36
N ASP A 227 -20.42 -19.99 40.07
CA ASP A 227 -19.55 -21.04 39.56
C ASP A 227 -18.08 -20.62 39.69
N THR A 228 -17.25 -21.51 40.22
CA THR A 228 -15.80 -21.49 39.98
C THR A 228 -15.37 -22.82 39.40
N ASP A 229 -15.90 -23.14 38.22
CA ASP A 229 -15.39 -24.26 37.44
C ASP A 229 -14.10 -23.85 36.72
N VAL A 230 -13.07 -24.66 36.98
CA VAL A 230 -11.77 -24.58 36.33
C VAL A 230 -11.86 -25.10 34.90
N GLU A 231 -11.34 -24.35 33.93
CA GLU A 231 -11.22 -24.84 32.56
C GLU A 231 -10.27 -26.05 32.51
N SER A 232 -10.84 -27.24 32.32
CA SER A 232 -10.10 -28.46 31.98
C SER A 232 -11.03 -29.48 31.32
N VAL A 233 -11.31 -29.30 30.03
CA VAL A 233 -11.92 -30.34 29.20
C VAL A 233 -11.07 -30.65 27.97
N SER A 234 -10.62 -31.90 27.90
CA SER A 234 -10.31 -32.57 26.64
C SER A 234 -10.87 -33.99 26.71
N SER A 235 -12.00 -34.16 26.03
CA SER A 235 -12.38 -35.38 25.30
C SER A 235 -12.45 -36.72 26.05
N SER A 236 -13.66 -37.17 26.39
CA SER A 236 -14.10 -38.54 26.04
C SER A 236 -15.62 -38.65 25.85
N SER A 237 -16.05 -39.70 25.15
CA SER A 237 -17.37 -39.83 24.52
C SER A 237 -18.46 -40.47 25.40
N ILE A 238 -19.67 -39.91 25.38
CA ILE A 238 -20.93 -40.63 25.68
C ILE A 238 -21.98 -40.23 24.63
N ALA A 239 -22.63 -41.20 24.01
CA ALA A 239 -23.65 -40.97 22.98
C ALA A 239 -25.03 -40.67 23.60
N PRO A 240 -25.88 -39.83 22.97
CA PRO A 240 -27.23 -39.55 23.47
C PRO A 240 -28.18 -40.76 23.27
N PRO A 241 -29.20 -40.92 24.12
CA PRO A 241 -30.22 -41.96 23.97
C PRO A 241 -31.12 -41.72 22.74
N SER A 242 -31.76 -42.77 22.24
CA SER A 242 -32.58 -42.70 21.02
C SER A 242 -33.93 -41.99 21.23
N LEU A 243 -34.40 -41.36 20.15
CA LEU A 243 -35.64 -40.57 20.09
C LEU A 243 -36.89 -41.32 20.57
N ASP A 244 -36.96 -42.64 20.33
CA ASP A 244 -38.09 -43.49 20.74
C ASP A 244 -38.28 -43.56 22.26
N ILE A 245 -37.20 -43.40 23.05
CA ILE A 245 -37.24 -43.43 24.51
C ILE A 245 -37.85 -42.12 25.07
N LEU A 246 -37.60 -40.99 24.39
CA LEU A 246 -38.14 -39.68 24.76
C LEU A 246 -39.61 -39.51 24.34
N LEU A 247 -40.05 -40.16 23.27
CA LEU A 247 -41.42 -40.08 22.78
C LEU A 247 -42.39 -41.00 23.54
N ASN A 248 -41.92 -42.14 24.08
CA ASN A 248 -42.75 -43.07 24.84
C ASN A 248 -42.85 -42.75 26.36
N SER A 249 -42.11 -41.77 26.88
CA SER A 249 -42.14 -41.42 28.31
C SER A 249 -43.36 -40.60 28.74
N SER A 250 -44.22 -40.19 27.80
CA SER A 250 -45.33 -39.25 28.01
C SER A 250 -46.72 -39.91 28.07
N VAL A 251 -46.86 -41.01 28.82
CA VAL A 251 -48.16 -41.56 29.24
C VAL A 251 -48.07 -41.97 30.72
N ASP A 252 -48.29 -41.02 31.63
CA ASP A 252 -49.44 -41.02 32.54
C ASP A 252 -49.41 -39.82 33.50
N LYS A 253 -50.56 -39.14 33.63
CA LYS A 253 -51.00 -38.39 34.84
C LYS A 253 -50.12 -37.25 35.39
N THR A 254 -50.30 -36.07 34.82
CA THR A 254 -50.61 -34.87 35.64
C THR A 254 -51.75 -34.08 34.99
N GLU A 255 -52.84 -33.90 35.73
CA GLU A 255 -53.96 -33.05 35.33
C GLU A 255 -53.65 -31.58 35.62
N ASP A 256 -52.81 -30.96 34.79
CA ASP A 256 -52.64 -29.50 34.76
C ASP A 256 -52.67 -28.99 33.32
N ALA A 257 -53.89 -28.89 32.80
CA ALA A 257 -54.18 -28.22 31.53
C ALA A 257 -54.07 -26.70 31.69
N ALA A 258 -52.87 -26.19 31.96
CA ALA A 258 -52.54 -24.78 31.92
C ALA A 258 -52.13 -24.35 30.49
N PRO A 259 -52.48 -23.13 30.03
CA PRO A 259 -52.67 -22.88 28.61
C PRO A 259 -51.40 -22.41 27.91
N TRP A 260 -50.73 -23.30 27.18
CA TRP A 260 -49.75 -22.94 26.13
C TRP A 260 -50.41 -22.35 24.87
N ARG A 261 -51.50 -21.60 25.05
CA ARG A 261 -52.03 -20.64 24.09
C ARG A 261 -51.96 -19.27 24.75
N GLU A 262 -50.72 -18.80 24.88
CA GLU A 262 -50.45 -17.40 25.15
C GLU A 262 -50.99 -16.63 23.94
N ASP A 263 -52.16 -16.01 24.09
CA ASP A 263 -52.78 -15.18 23.05
C ASP A 263 -51.94 -13.91 22.88
N PHE A 264 -50.82 -14.09 22.18
CA PHE A 264 -49.99 -13.02 21.68
C PHE A 264 -50.88 -12.09 20.86
N SER A 265 -51.21 -10.94 21.46
CA SER A 265 -52.03 -9.94 20.76
C SER A 265 -51.39 -9.63 19.42
N LEU A 266 -52.22 -9.45 18.39
CA LEU A 266 -51.76 -9.12 17.04
C LEU A 266 -50.75 -7.95 17.05
N SER A 267 -50.93 -6.99 17.95
CA SER A 267 -50.01 -5.87 18.16
C SER A 267 -48.61 -6.28 18.63
N GLU A 268 -48.49 -7.29 19.50
CA GLU A 268 -47.20 -7.78 20.00
C GLU A 268 -46.49 -8.65 18.94
N THR A 269 -47.22 -9.45 18.16
CA THR A 269 -46.61 -10.18 17.03
C THR A 269 -46.14 -9.21 15.94
N MET A 270 -46.92 -8.16 15.63
CA MET A 270 -46.52 -7.10 14.71
C MET A 270 -45.31 -6.30 15.23
N ARG A 271 -45.23 -6.04 16.55
CA ARG A 271 -44.03 -5.40 17.15
C ARG A 271 -42.79 -6.28 16.99
N ARG A 272 -42.89 -7.57 17.33
CA ARG A 272 -41.78 -8.54 17.19
C ARG A 272 -41.35 -8.72 15.74
N LEU A 273 -42.30 -8.73 14.79
CA LEU A 273 -42.01 -8.76 13.36
C LEU A 273 -41.26 -7.50 12.92
N ALA A 274 -41.75 -6.31 13.26
CA ALA A 274 -41.07 -5.05 12.93
C ALA A 274 -39.67 -4.91 13.57
N GLU A 275 -39.46 -5.48 14.75
CA GLU A 275 -38.13 -5.58 15.34
C GLU A 275 -37.23 -6.61 14.62
N ALA A 276 -37.77 -7.75 14.19
CA ALA A 276 -37.04 -8.74 13.41
C ALA A 276 -36.64 -8.18 12.05
N GLU A 277 -37.55 -7.50 11.34
CA GLU A 277 -37.30 -6.78 10.09
C GLU A 277 -36.15 -5.77 10.26
N ARG A 278 -36.19 -4.90 11.28
CA ARG A 278 -35.09 -3.96 11.57
C ARG A 278 -33.75 -4.64 11.86
N ARG A 279 -33.75 -5.79 12.57
CA ARG A 279 -32.53 -6.58 12.81
C ARG A 279 -31.99 -7.16 11.49
N THR A 280 -32.87 -7.66 10.62
CA THR A 280 -32.53 -8.19 9.30
C THR A 280 -31.99 -7.09 8.39
N ASP A 281 -32.59 -5.90 8.38
CA ASP A 281 -32.10 -4.74 7.62
C ASP A 281 -30.71 -4.29 8.10
N HIS A 282 -30.48 -4.24 9.40
CA HIS A 282 -29.17 -3.88 9.96
C HIS A 282 -28.09 -4.91 9.61
N VAL A 283 -28.39 -6.22 9.71
CA VAL A 283 -27.46 -7.29 9.30
C VAL A 283 -27.22 -7.26 7.79
N ASN A 284 -28.23 -6.99 6.97
CA ASN A 284 -28.07 -6.81 5.52
C ASN A 284 -27.21 -5.58 5.16
N GLN A 285 -27.33 -4.48 5.91
CA GLN A 285 -26.46 -3.32 5.74
C GLN A 285 -25.02 -3.67 6.09
N LEU A 286 -24.78 -4.27 7.26
CA LEU A 286 -23.45 -4.70 7.68
C LEU A 286 -22.83 -5.71 6.70
N LEU A 287 -23.64 -6.64 6.18
CA LEU A 287 -23.19 -7.58 5.15
C LEU A 287 -22.71 -6.83 3.90
N ARG A 288 -23.49 -5.89 3.35
CA ARG A 288 -23.08 -5.07 2.21
C ARG A 288 -21.81 -4.25 2.47
N GLU A 289 -21.66 -3.72 3.68
CA GLU A 289 -20.45 -2.99 4.10
C GLU A 289 -19.23 -3.94 4.15
N THR A 290 -19.38 -5.17 4.66
CA THR A 290 -18.32 -6.19 4.62
C THR A 290 -18.02 -6.69 3.21
N GLU A 291 -19.03 -6.88 2.35
CA GLU A 291 -18.86 -7.25 0.94
C GLU A 291 -18.07 -6.16 0.20
N ALA A 292 -18.44 -4.89 0.34
CA ALA A 292 -17.71 -3.77 -0.23
C ALA A 292 -16.25 -3.69 0.27
N SER A 293 -16.03 -3.92 1.57
CA SER A 293 -14.69 -3.96 2.17
C SER A 293 -13.84 -5.12 1.61
N THR A 294 -14.41 -6.32 1.51
CA THR A 294 -13.69 -7.48 0.93
C THR A 294 -13.35 -7.28 -0.54
N VAL A 295 -14.25 -6.71 -1.35
CA VAL A 295 -13.95 -6.34 -2.75
C VAL A 295 -12.77 -5.37 -2.80
N LEU A 296 -12.79 -4.30 -2.01
CA LEU A 296 -11.69 -3.33 -1.94
C LEU A 296 -10.35 -3.98 -1.55
N LEU A 297 -10.35 -4.84 -0.53
CA LEU A 297 -9.15 -5.57 -0.09
C LEU A 297 -8.63 -6.52 -1.19
N THR A 298 -9.52 -7.19 -1.95
CA THR A 298 -9.08 -8.05 -3.06
C THR A 298 -8.49 -7.26 -4.23
N GLU A 299 -9.01 -6.07 -4.56
CA GLU A 299 -8.41 -5.20 -5.58
C GLU A 299 -7.07 -4.63 -5.12
N GLN A 300 -6.96 -4.16 -3.87
CA GLN A 300 -5.67 -3.78 -3.28
C GLN A 300 -4.65 -4.92 -3.36
N ASN A 301 -5.07 -6.16 -3.05
CA ASN A 301 -4.19 -7.33 -3.13
C ASN A 301 -3.73 -7.63 -4.57
N LYS A 302 -4.60 -7.44 -5.58
CA LYS A 302 -4.23 -7.55 -7.00
C LYS A 302 -3.22 -6.48 -7.41
N VAL A 303 -3.46 -5.22 -7.04
CA VAL A 303 -2.55 -4.09 -7.33
C VAL A 303 -1.19 -4.34 -6.69
N LEU A 304 -1.13 -4.66 -5.40
CA LEU A 304 0.11 -4.96 -4.68
C LEU A 304 0.89 -6.14 -5.31
N LYS A 305 0.20 -7.21 -5.73
CA LYS A 305 0.82 -8.32 -6.47
C LYS A 305 1.37 -7.91 -7.84
N SER A 306 0.71 -6.98 -8.53
CA SER A 306 1.17 -6.46 -9.82
C SER A 306 2.39 -5.55 -9.67
N GLU A 307 2.42 -4.74 -8.62
CA GLU A 307 3.54 -3.86 -8.26
C GLU A 307 4.76 -4.66 -7.80
N LEU A 308 4.58 -5.68 -6.95
CA LEU A 308 5.66 -6.58 -6.55
C LEU A 308 6.35 -7.20 -7.79
N ARG A 309 5.56 -7.78 -8.71
CA ARG A 309 6.08 -8.32 -9.97
C ARG A 309 6.75 -7.28 -10.86
N ARG A 310 6.36 -6.00 -10.77
CA ARG A 310 6.96 -4.90 -11.53
C ARG A 310 8.30 -4.49 -10.93
N LEU A 311 8.38 -4.46 -9.60
CA LEU A 311 9.60 -4.18 -8.84
C LEU A 311 10.63 -5.30 -9.02
N GLU A 312 10.24 -6.57 -8.89
CA GLU A 312 11.09 -7.74 -9.17
C GLU A 312 11.74 -7.64 -10.56
N ARG A 313 10.94 -7.43 -11.61
CA ARG A 313 11.44 -7.23 -12.98
C ARG A 313 12.29 -5.97 -13.17
N ASN A 314 12.18 -4.99 -12.28
CA ASN A 314 13.03 -3.79 -12.31
C ASN A 314 14.36 -4.04 -11.59
N GLU A 315 14.33 -4.76 -10.47
CA GLU A 315 15.51 -5.24 -9.74
C GLU A 315 16.35 -6.17 -10.61
N GLU A 316 15.73 -7.11 -11.32
CA GLU A 316 16.39 -7.94 -12.35
C GLU A 316 17.11 -7.10 -13.41
N ARG A 317 16.50 -5.99 -13.87
CA ARG A 317 17.08 -5.07 -14.85
C ARG A 317 18.22 -4.23 -14.27
N LEU A 318 18.10 -3.80 -13.01
CA LEU A 318 19.17 -3.07 -12.32
C LEU A 318 20.37 -3.99 -12.06
N CYS A 319 20.13 -5.20 -11.56
CA CYS A 319 21.16 -6.23 -11.41
C CYS A 319 21.81 -6.59 -12.76
N ALA A 320 21.02 -6.72 -13.84
CA ALA A 320 21.56 -6.90 -15.18
C ALA A 320 22.39 -5.69 -15.67
N GLY A 321 22.00 -4.46 -15.30
CA GLY A 321 22.73 -3.23 -15.56
C GLY A 321 24.08 -3.19 -14.83
N GLU A 322 24.09 -3.46 -13.52
CA GLU A 322 25.32 -3.57 -12.71
C GLU A 322 26.25 -4.69 -13.23
N ASN A 323 25.68 -5.84 -13.60
CA ASN A 323 26.41 -6.93 -14.24
C ASN A 323 26.99 -6.52 -15.61
N LEU A 324 26.30 -5.67 -16.37
CA LEU A 324 26.78 -5.13 -17.64
C LEU A 324 27.88 -4.07 -17.44
N GLU A 325 27.81 -3.26 -16.38
CA GLU A 325 28.91 -2.36 -16.01
C GLU A 325 30.15 -3.12 -15.52
N TYR A 326 29.95 -4.17 -14.72
CA TYR A 326 31.02 -5.09 -14.32
C TYR A 326 31.63 -5.78 -15.54
N LEU A 327 30.81 -6.31 -16.45
CA LEU A 327 31.23 -6.90 -17.72
C LEU A 327 32.04 -5.91 -18.57
N LYS A 328 31.58 -4.65 -18.71
CA LYS A 328 32.33 -3.58 -19.37
C LYS A 328 33.71 -3.42 -18.76
N ASN A 329 33.81 -3.37 -17.43
CA ASN A 329 35.09 -3.22 -16.73
C ASN A 329 36.01 -4.45 -16.92
N VAL A 330 35.44 -5.67 -16.94
CA VAL A 330 36.19 -6.92 -17.21
C VAL A 330 36.66 -6.98 -18.66
N LEU A 331 35.82 -6.61 -19.64
CA LEU A 331 36.18 -6.55 -21.06
C LEU A 331 37.25 -5.49 -21.34
N MET A 332 37.12 -4.28 -20.76
CA MET A 332 38.14 -3.25 -20.87
C MET A 332 39.50 -3.73 -20.34
N ARG A 333 39.53 -4.42 -19.19
CA ARG A 333 40.76 -5.06 -18.69
C ARG A 333 41.26 -6.15 -19.65
N PHE A 334 40.37 -6.99 -20.17
CA PHE A 334 40.72 -8.07 -21.12
C PHE A 334 41.32 -7.57 -22.44
N PHE A 335 40.95 -6.38 -22.92
CA PHE A 335 41.53 -5.77 -24.12
C PHE A 335 42.81 -4.97 -23.85
N VAL A 336 42.95 -4.36 -22.68
CA VAL A 336 44.14 -3.56 -22.30
C VAL A 336 45.31 -4.43 -21.81
N LEU A 337 45.02 -5.60 -21.22
CA LEU A 337 46.06 -6.54 -20.79
C LEU A 337 46.71 -7.26 -21.97
N ALA A 338 48.04 -7.37 -21.93
CA ALA A 338 48.81 -8.20 -22.85
C ALA A 338 48.36 -9.68 -22.78
N PRO A 339 48.50 -10.46 -23.87
CA PRO A 339 48.28 -11.90 -23.83
C PRO A 339 49.22 -12.55 -22.81
N GLY A 340 48.67 -13.43 -21.96
CA GLY A 340 49.36 -14.01 -20.81
C GLY A 340 48.41 -14.42 -19.68
N SER A 341 49.00 -14.83 -18.55
CA SER A 341 48.29 -15.39 -17.39
C SER A 341 47.12 -14.53 -16.90
N ASP A 342 47.31 -13.22 -16.80
CA ASP A 342 46.29 -12.29 -16.27
C ASP A 342 45.07 -12.19 -17.19
N ARG A 343 45.28 -12.30 -18.51
CA ARG A 343 44.19 -12.31 -19.49
C ARG A 343 43.44 -13.64 -19.47
N CYS A 344 44.15 -14.76 -19.26
CA CYS A 344 43.54 -16.08 -19.05
C CYS A 344 42.72 -16.14 -17.74
N ALA A 345 43.15 -15.47 -16.68
CA ALA A 345 42.44 -15.40 -15.40
C ALA A 345 41.06 -14.70 -15.49
N LEU A 346 40.83 -13.86 -16.50
CA LEU A 346 39.54 -13.20 -16.74
C LEU A 346 38.53 -14.09 -17.50
N ILE A 347 38.96 -15.17 -18.15
CA ILE A 347 38.07 -16.03 -18.95
C ILE A 347 37.00 -16.72 -18.11
N PRO A 348 37.27 -17.29 -16.92
CA PRO A 348 36.23 -17.86 -16.06
C PRO A 348 35.19 -16.83 -15.62
N VAL A 349 35.57 -15.55 -15.50
CA VAL A 349 34.66 -14.44 -15.16
C VAL A 349 33.79 -14.10 -16.38
N LEU A 350 34.39 -13.91 -17.56
CA LEU A 350 33.66 -13.67 -18.81
C LEU A 350 32.69 -14.81 -19.13
N HIS A 351 33.09 -16.07 -18.93
CA HIS A 351 32.23 -17.24 -19.12
C HIS A 351 31.01 -17.24 -18.17
N LYS A 352 31.16 -16.78 -16.92
CA LYS A 352 30.04 -16.63 -15.98
C LYS A 352 29.09 -15.47 -16.32
N LEU A 353 29.62 -14.35 -16.82
CA LEU A 353 28.81 -13.17 -17.16
C LEU A 353 28.08 -13.34 -18.51
N LEU A 354 28.78 -13.84 -19.52
CA LEU A 354 28.29 -13.97 -20.90
C LEU A 354 27.71 -15.37 -21.21
N HIS A 355 27.73 -16.31 -20.27
CA HIS A 355 27.24 -17.68 -20.45
C HIS A 355 27.85 -18.39 -21.67
N LEU A 356 29.14 -18.13 -21.94
CA LEU A 356 29.85 -18.60 -23.14
C LEU A 356 29.78 -20.12 -23.29
N SER A 357 29.59 -20.59 -24.51
CA SER A 357 29.71 -22.02 -24.84
C SER A 357 31.13 -22.54 -24.58
N SER A 358 31.27 -23.88 -24.51
CA SER A 358 32.58 -24.52 -24.35
C SER A 358 33.55 -24.17 -25.50
N GLU A 359 33.03 -23.98 -26.71
CA GLU A 359 33.80 -23.62 -27.90
C GLU A 359 34.25 -22.15 -27.89
N GLU A 360 33.36 -21.21 -27.56
CA GLU A 360 33.74 -19.80 -27.41
C GLU A 360 34.77 -19.61 -26.30
N ARG A 361 34.65 -20.38 -25.20
CA ARG A 361 35.60 -20.38 -24.09
C ARG A 361 36.98 -20.89 -24.51
N THR A 362 37.08 -21.91 -25.37
CA THR A 362 38.39 -22.35 -25.89
C THR A 362 38.99 -21.32 -26.85
N ARG A 363 38.19 -20.70 -27.72
CA ARG A 363 38.62 -19.61 -28.61
C ARG A 363 39.15 -18.38 -27.85
N LEU A 364 38.50 -17.99 -26.75
CA LEU A 364 39.03 -16.92 -25.88
C LEU A 364 40.32 -17.33 -25.16
N THR A 365 40.51 -18.63 -24.88
CA THR A 365 41.71 -19.14 -24.19
C THR A 365 42.94 -19.12 -25.08
N THR A 366 42.80 -19.47 -26.38
CA THR A 366 43.90 -19.36 -27.35
C THR A 366 44.32 -17.90 -27.58
N VAL A 367 43.35 -17.00 -27.77
CA VAL A 367 43.59 -15.55 -27.92
C VAL A 367 44.21 -14.93 -26.66
N ALA A 368 43.77 -15.34 -25.47
CA ALA A 368 44.34 -14.85 -24.20
C ALA A 368 45.76 -15.38 -23.94
N SER A 369 46.06 -16.60 -24.37
CA SER A 369 47.39 -17.22 -24.24
C SER A 369 48.40 -16.72 -25.29
N GLY A 370 47.95 -15.94 -26.28
CA GLY A 370 48.78 -15.39 -27.35
C GLY A 370 49.29 -16.43 -28.35
N THR A 371 48.71 -17.63 -28.34
CA THR A 371 49.17 -18.77 -29.17
C THR A 371 48.54 -18.75 -30.57
N ASP A 372 48.48 -17.57 -31.17
CA ASP A 372 47.87 -17.35 -32.50
C ASP A 372 48.99 -17.18 -33.55
N GLU A 373 49.62 -18.30 -33.92
CA GLU A 373 50.53 -18.36 -35.08
C GLU A 373 49.72 -18.30 -36.38
N GLY A 374 49.22 -17.12 -36.71
CA GLY A 374 48.36 -16.87 -37.87
C GLY A 374 48.20 -15.39 -38.12
N GLY A 375 49.26 -14.73 -38.60
CA GLY A 375 49.31 -13.27 -38.65
C GLY A 375 48.20 -12.62 -39.49
N LEU A 376 47.44 -11.72 -38.87
CA LEU A 376 46.71 -10.65 -39.54
C LEU A 376 46.70 -9.40 -38.65
N ALA A 377 47.29 -8.32 -39.15
CA ALA A 377 47.29 -7.03 -38.47
C ALA A 377 45.90 -6.38 -38.47
N GLY A 378 45.50 -5.77 -37.36
CA GLY A 378 44.64 -4.57 -37.33
C GLY A 378 43.29 -4.60 -38.08
N GLY A 379 42.70 -5.76 -38.37
CA GLY A 379 41.65 -5.87 -39.38
C GLY A 379 40.55 -6.89 -39.07
N THR A 380 39.85 -6.76 -37.94
CA THR A 380 38.69 -7.65 -37.66
C THR A 380 37.58 -7.05 -36.78
N TRP A 381 37.57 -5.73 -36.54
CA TRP A 381 36.41 -5.04 -35.95
C TRP A 381 35.57 -4.31 -37.00
N VAL A 382 36.21 -3.72 -38.01
CA VAL A 382 35.55 -2.99 -39.11
C VAL A 382 34.59 -3.90 -39.90
N SER A 383 35.00 -5.13 -40.21
CA SER A 383 34.21 -6.07 -41.02
C SER A 383 32.86 -6.44 -40.41
N TYR A 384 32.74 -6.44 -39.08
CA TYR A 384 31.45 -6.70 -38.41
C TYR A 384 30.58 -5.43 -38.34
N LEU A 385 31.17 -4.24 -38.16
CA LEU A 385 30.44 -2.97 -38.18
C LEU A 385 29.80 -2.69 -39.55
N SER A 386 30.48 -3.04 -40.65
CA SER A 386 29.93 -2.91 -42.01
C SER A 386 28.66 -3.74 -42.24
N SER A 387 28.41 -4.79 -41.44
CA SER A 387 27.18 -5.59 -41.53
C SER A 387 25.96 -4.95 -40.83
N TRP A 388 26.19 -3.96 -39.97
CA TRP A 388 25.13 -3.24 -39.24
C TRP A 388 24.74 -1.93 -39.92
N THR A 389 25.68 -1.28 -40.59
CA THR A 389 25.39 -0.17 -41.52
C THR A 389 24.84 -0.74 -42.81
N GLY A 390 23.52 -0.88 -42.91
CA GLY A 390 22.82 -1.35 -44.11
C GLY A 390 22.87 -0.38 -45.30
N LEU A 391 24.07 0.01 -45.72
CA LEU A 391 24.34 0.66 -47.00
C LEU A 391 24.82 -0.41 -47.99
N HIS A 392 23.98 -0.72 -48.96
CA HIS A 392 24.32 -1.56 -50.10
C HIS A 392 23.77 -0.96 -51.39
#